data_AF-A0A511DEV3-F1
#
_entry.id   AF-A0A511DEV3-F1
#
_cell.length_a   1.000
_cell.length_b   1.000
_cell.length_c   1.000
_cell.angle_alpha   90.00
_cell.angle_beta   90.00
_cell.angle_gamma   90.00
#
_symmetry.space_group_name_H-M   'P 1'
#
loop_
_entity.id
_entity.type
_entity.pdbx_description
1 polymer ?
#
loop_
_entity_poly.entity_id
_entity_poly.type
_entity_poly.pdbx_seq_one_letter_code
_entity_poly.pdbx_strand_id
1 'polypeptide(L)'
;MTLPGQTLDEPRGAELTPDHVTAVHQRIWDGRGSVAGLRLVVPPCPYTASELAALEQSGRRVGYLPPEAATRATRHVLGTIFPAMGCYSLQPDNEVENLVSRAGWFDYETAIDAPYAGTDEAELREQVRAAGRDLVSMNQYIVAAQDNRLFTGHYLDERRTWPRIGIRVSGRIVCARFDGDEMAEGLGDEPPVPGSLLTGYDLHPDFRAPYTGGRSAGVSHSERLVEVEPEPPAPQRGVHPCQEGEVDLDAEWRRQVGGLVVAGFAAELGMGAEEYAASLPRFAPQPPEYRGRLDAPVVVETRIGWERQYELLGIRVSPFMALFPEAVPWHPDSAHRDAPYTAWFTRWGQRFEGPTSPDDARAALASDEVGANLQEGGAVLHSYPELNRAARFFDLVGFVYPAAEIGGGVPFEPIERTPGICRWRGRPEYAANLYPLAFSVFRPLVRGRTVTA
;
A
#
# COMPACT_ATOMS: atom_id res chain seq x y z
N MET A 1 19.10 -7.77 20.94
CA MET A 1 18.82 -6.75 19.92
C MET A 1 20.10 -6.59 19.12
N THR A 2 20.11 -7.02 17.86
CA THR A 2 21.20 -6.62 16.96
C THR A 2 21.00 -5.15 16.61
N LEU A 3 22.06 -4.35 16.69
CA LEU A 3 22.03 -2.94 16.31
C LEU A 3 21.73 -2.82 14.80
N PRO A 4 21.20 -1.68 14.32
CA PRO A 4 21.13 -1.39 12.89
C PRO A 4 22.51 -1.64 12.24
N GLY A 5 22.57 -2.53 11.24
CA GLY A 5 23.81 -2.93 10.57
C GLY A 5 24.56 -4.14 11.17
N GLN A 6 24.06 -4.78 12.23
CA GLN A 6 24.61 -6.06 12.70
C GLN A 6 23.97 -7.22 11.94
N THR A 7 24.80 -7.92 11.15
CA THR A 7 24.45 -9.23 10.60
C THR A 7 24.50 -10.27 11.70
N LEU A 8 23.53 -11.18 11.75
CA LEU A 8 23.71 -12.42 12.51
C LEU A 8 24.56 -13.37 11.67
N ASP A 9 25.53 -14.02 12.29
CA ASP A 9 26.29 -15.08 11.63
C ASP A 9 25.32 -16.17 11.19
N GLU A 10 25.20 -16.32 9.89
CA GLU A 10 24.40 -17.37 9.28
C GLU A 10 25.15 -18.70 9.42
N PRO A 11 24.52 -19.77 9.92
CA PRO A 11 25.13 -21.09 9.87
C PRO A 11 25.35 -21.52 8.43
N ARG A 12 26.55 -21.97 8.09
CA ARG A 12 26.97 -22.37 6.75
C ARG A 12 27.73 -23.69 6.78
N GLY A 13 27.64 -24.49 5.71
CA GLY A 13 28.45 -25.71 5.57
C GLY A 13 28.28 -26.69 6.74
N ALA A 14 29.38 -27.05 7.40
CA ALA A 14 29.37 -28.04 8.50
C ALA A 14 28.59 -27.60 9.75
N GLU A 15 28.36 -26.30 9.93
CA GLU A 15 27.61 -25.74 11.07
C GLU A 15 26.11 -25.72 10.82
N LEU A 16 25.68 -25.94 9.56
CA LEU A 16 24.28 -25.94 9.15
C LEU A 16 23.58 -27.24 9.57
N THR A 17 23.26 -27.32 10.85
CA THR A 17 22.53 -28.45 11.46
C THR A 17 21.11 -28.04 11.86
N PRO A 18 20.16 -28.99 11.97
CA PRO A 18 18.76 -28.67 12.33
C PRO A 18 18.64 -28.01 13.71
N ASP A 19 19.43 -28.45 14.69
CA ASP A 19 19.46 -27.88 16.04
C ASP A 19 19.98 -26.44 16.02
N HIS A 20 21.03 -26.17 15.24
CA HIS A 20 21.56 -24.81 15.10
C HIS A 20 20.54 -23.88 14.41
N VAL A 21 19.91 -24.34 13.33
CA VAL A 21 18.85 -23.59 12.62
C VAL A 21 17.69 -23.27 13.58
N THR A 22 17.26 -24.23 14.38
CA THR A 22 16.22 -24.06 15.42
C THR A 22 16.63 -22.99 16.43
N ALA A 23 17.84 -23.07 16.98
CA ALA A 23 18.33 -22.13 17.98
C ALA A 23 18.45 -20.70 17.45
N VAL A 24 18.91 -20.54 16.20
CA VAL A 24 18.98 -19.24 15.52
C VAL A 24 17.58 -18.65 15.36
N HIS A 25 16.62 -19.42 14.84
CA HIS A 25 15.26 -18.93 14.64
C HIS A 25 14.54 -18.65 15.96
N GLN A 26 14.77 -19.45 17.00
CA GLN A 26 14.25 -19.16 18.35
C GLN A 26 14.77 -17.80 18.83
N ARG A 27 16.07 -17.52 18.69
CA ARG A 27 16.65 -16.23 19.07
C ARG A 27 16.08 -15.06 18.27
N ILE A 28 15.87 -15.25 16.96
CA ILE A 28 15.24 -14.25 16.09
C ILE A 28 13.81 -13.96 16.58
N TRP A 29 13.02 -15.00 16.85
CA TRP A 29 11.63 -14.85 17.26
C TRP A 29 11.45 -14.45 18.73
N ASP A 30 12.41 -14.70 19.62
CA ASP A 30 12.45 -14.10 20.96
C ASP A 30 12.54 -12.57 20.85
N GLY A 31 13.43 -12.09 19.97
CA GLY A 31 13.58 -10.66 19.69
C GLY A 31 12.32 -10.06 19.08
N ARG A 32 11.82 -10.65 17.99
CA ARG A 32 10.63 -10.16 17.27
C ARG A 32 9.35 -10.27 18.11
N GLY A 33 9.14 -11.40 18.77
CA GLY A 33 7.99 -11.64 19.63
C GLY A 33 7.91 -10.62 20.76
N SER A 34 9.04 -10.29 21.40
CA SER A 34 9.07 -9.29 22.48
C SER A 34 8.54 -7.91 22.06
N VAL A 35 8.80 -7.48 20.82
CA VAL A 35 8.30 -6.20 20.27
C VAL A 35 6.78 -6.20 20.16
N ALA A 36 6.20 -7.34 19.80
CA ALA A 36 4.74 -7.51 19.69
C ALA A 36 4.07 -7.95 21.00
N GLY A 37 4.82 -8.07 22.12
CA GLY A 37 4.30 -8.62 23.37
C GLY A 37 3.92 -10.10 23.29
N LEU A 38 4.50 -10.84 22.34
CA LEU A 38 4.25 -12.26 22.10
C LEU A 38 5.41 -13.10 22.64
N ARG A 39 5.07 -14.26 23.21
CA ARG A 39 6.04 -15.29 23.55
C ARG A 39 5.91 -16.43 22.54
N LEU A 40 6.84 -16.47 21.59
CA LEU A 40 6.80 -17.43 20.48
C LEU A 40 7.77 -18.57 20.72
N VAL A 41 7.34 -19.79 20.42
CA VAL A 41 8.16 -21.00 20.52
C VAL A 41 8.39 -21.54 19.12
N VAL A 42 9.64 -21.63 18.72
CA VAL A 42 10.04 -22.22 17.44
C VAL A 42 10.20 -23.73 17.63
N PRO A 43 9.39 -24.56 16.95
CA PRO A 43 9.52 -26.01 17.03
C PRO A 43 10.83 -26.46 16.36
N PRO A 44 11.35 -27.67 16.67
CA PRO A 44 12.53 -28.21 16.01
C PRO A 44 12.45 -28.14 14.48
N CYS A 45 13.54 -27.74 13.85
CA CYS A 45 13.68 -27.71 12.40
C CYS A 45 13.49 -29.12 11.82
N PRO A 46 12.54 -29.32 10.88
CA PRO A 46 12.18 -30.65 10.40
C PRO A 46 13.14 -31.18 9.32
N TYR A 47 13.99 -30.32 8.76
CA TYR A 47 14.96 -30.67 7.74
C TYR A 47 16.13 -31.44 8.37
N THR A 48 16.67 -32.39 7.63
CA THR A 48 17.93 -33.07 7.93
C THR A 48 19.13 -32.20 7.53
N ALA A 49 20.31 -32.47 8.08
CA ALA A 49 21.54 -31.76 7.68
C ALA A 49 21.83 -31.90 6.16
N SER A 50 21.54 -33.05 5.55
CA SER A 50 21.68 -33.26 4.11
C SER A 50 20.71 -32.42 3.29
N GLU A 51 19.45 -32.28 3.74
CA GLU A 51 18.47 -31.42 3.05
C GLU A 51 18.85 -29.95 3.18
N LEU A 52 19.30 -29.51 4.36
CA LEU A 52 19.79 -28.14 4.56
C LEU A 52 20.99 -27.83 3.68
N ALA A 53 21.96 -28.75 3.58
CA ALA A 53 23.11 -28.59 2.67
C ALA A 53 22.68 -28.54 1.20
N ALA A 54 21.69 -29.33 0.79
CA ALA A 54 21.15 -29.31 -0.57
C ALA A 54 20.40 -27.98 -0.87
N LEU A 55 19.64 -27.45 0.10
CA LEU A 55 19.00 -26.14 -0.01
C LEU A 55 20.06 -25.05 -0.20
N GLU A 56 21.09 -25.02 0.65
CA GLU A 56 22.19 -24.07 0.57
C GLU A 56 22.89 -24.11 -0.79
N GLN A 57 23.24 -25.31 -1.29
CA GLN A 57 23.86 -25.49 -2.62
C GLN A 57 22.97 -24.98 -3.76
N SER A 58 21.65 -25.00 -3.58
CA SER A 58 20.68 -24.49 -4.55
C SER A 58 20.35 -23.00 -4.37
N GLY A 59 21.07 -22.27 -3.52
CA GLY A 59 20.79 -20.85 -3.25
C GLY A 59 19.47 -20.62 -2.52
N ARG A 60 19.09 -21.56 -1.65
CA ARG A 60 17.89 -21.49 -0.80
C ARG A 60 18.26 -21.57 0.66
N ARG A 61 17.36 -21.09 1.51
CA ARG A 61 17.46 -21.21 2.97
C ARG A 61 16.11 -21.49 3.60
N VAL A 62 16.14 -21.81 4.89
CA VAL A 62 14.94 -22.06 5.68
C VAL A 62 14.59 -20.82 6.51
N GLY A 63 13.30 -20.52 6.59
CA GLY A 63 12.67 -19.54 7.48
C GLY A 63 11.60 -20.19 8.35
N TYR A 64 11.17 -19.49 9.40
CA TYR A 64 10.05 -19.92 10.25
C TYR A 64 9.03 -18.80 10.40
N LEU A 65 7.76 -19.07 10.10
CA LEU A 65 6.63 -18.17 10.28
C LEU A 65 5.72 -18.67 11.42
N PRO A 66 5.62 -17.98 12.56
CA PRO A 66 4.74 -18.39 13.65
C PRO A 66 3.26 -18.33 13.23
N PRO A 67 2.40 -19.25 13.73
CA PRO A 67 0.96 -19.23 13.47
C PRO A 67 0.28 -17.91 13.79
N GLU A 68 0.73 -17.23 14.84
CA GLU A 68 0.24 -15.94 15.33
C GLU A 68 0.40 -14.82 14.30
N ALA A 69 1.24 -15.00 13.27
CA ALA A 69 1.48 -14.01 12.22
C ALA A 69 1.27 -14.59 10.81
N ALA A 70 0.61 -15.74 10.65
CA ALA A 70 0.58 -16.47 9.39
C ALA A 70 -0.56 -16.08 8.42
N THR A 71 -1.59 -15.36 8.90
CA THR A 71 -2.79 -15.04 8.11
C THR A 71 -2.84 -13.57 7.70
N ARG A 72 -3.73 -13.20 6.78
CA ARG A 72 -4.05 -11.78 6.49
C ARG A 72 -4.59 -11.09 7.74
N ALA A 73 -5.49 -11.74 8.49
CA ALA A 73 -6.09 -11.19 9.70
C ALA A 73 -5.05 -10.86 10.79
N THR A 74 -3.99 -11.66 10.92
CA THR A 74 -2.93 -11.42 11.90
C THR A 74 -1.69 -10.73 11.32
N ARG A 75 -1.66 -10.39 10.02
CA ARG A 75 -0.50 -9.77 9.37
C ARG A 75 -0.05 -8.46 10.03
N HIS A 76 -0.98 -7.72 10.64
CA HIS A 76 -0.68 -6.50 11.38
C HIS A 76 0.33 -6.70 12.52
N VAL A 77 0.46 -7.91 13.07
CA VAL A 77 1.50 -8.28 14.03
C VAL A 77 2.89 -8.06 13.42
N LEU A 78 3.10 -8.42 12.15
CA LEU A 78 4.36 -8.15 11.43
C LEU A 78 4.60 -6.65 11.26
N GLY A 79 3.54 -5.86 11.10
CA GLY A 79 3.62 -4.39 11.07
C GLY A 79 4.08 -3.79 12.41
N THR A 80 3.65 -4.38 13.53
CA THR A 80 4.15 -4.01 14.87
C THR A 80 5.63 -4.37 15.05
N ILE A 81 6.04 -5.54 14.55
CA ILE A 81 7.43 -6.01 14.65
C ILE A 81 8.36 -5.18 13.75
N PHE A 82 7.91 -4.82 12.54
CA PHE A 82 8.68 -4.10 11.53
C PHE A 82 7.96 -2.81 11.08
N PRO A 83 7.94 -1.76 11.92
CA PRO A 83 7.16 -0.55 11.67
C PRO A 83 7.58 0.21 10.41
N ALA A 84 8.84 0.06 9.97
CA ALA A 84 9.35 0.69 8.75
C ALA A 84 8.60 0.25 7.47
N MET A 85 7.96 -0.94 7.48
CA MET A 85 7.28 -1.45 6.29
C MET A 85 6.14 -0.55 5.80
N GLY A 86 5.40 0.10 6.71
CA GLY A 86 4.52 1.23 6.38
C GLY A 86 3.46 1.01 5.29
N CYS A 87 3.05 -0.22 5.00
CA CYS A 87 2.16 -0.58 3.88
C CYS A 87 0.69 -0.80 4.29
N TYR A 88 -0.25 -0.64 3.35
CA TYR A 88 -1.68 -0.98 3.52
C TYR A 88 -1.91 -2.45 3.92
N SER A 89 -1.12 -3.38 3.36
CA SER A 89 -1.29 -4.82 3.60
C SER A 89 -1.12 -5.22 5.07
N LEU A 90 -0.55 -4.32 5.90
CA LEU A 90 -0.29 -4.52 7.32
C LEU A 90 -1.38 -3.93 8.23
N GLN A 91 -2.41 -3.31 7.67
CA GLN A 91 -3.53 -2.83 8.47
C GLN A 91 -4.32 -4.03 9.03
N PRO A 92 -4.84 -3.97 10.27
CA PRO A 92 -5.62 -5.07 10.87
C PRO A 92 -6.80 -5.49 10.00
N ASP A 93 -7.38 -4.50 9.34
CA ASP A 93 -8.45 -4.64 8.39
C ASP A 93 -7.83 -4.43 6.98
N ASN A 94 -7.09 -5.38 6.45
CA ASN A 94 -6.62 -5.29 5.06
C ASN A 94 -7.34 -6.34 4.21
N GLU A 95 -7.46 -6.06 2.92
CA GLU A 95 -8.16 -6.93 1.97
C GLU A 95 -7.18 -7.66 1.03
N VAL A 96 -5.88 -7.60 1.34
CA VAL A 96 -4.84 -8.32 0.61
C VAL A 96 -4.82 -9.77 1.08
N GLU A 97 -5.52 -10.64 0.36
CA GLU A 97 -5.66 -12.05 0.69
C GLU A 97 -4.38 -12.82 0.39
N ASN A 98 -4.07 -13.83 1.20
CA ASN A 98 -3.09 -14.84 0.82
C ASN A 98 -3.80 -15.91 -0.04
N LEU A 99 -3.12 -16.43 -1.08
CA LEU A 99 -3.60 -17.60 -1.81
C LEU A 99 -3.69 -18.82 -0.89
N VAL A 100 -2.67 -18.98 -0.05
CA VAL A 100 -2.57 -19.99 1.00
C VAL A 100 -1.85 -19.36 2.19
N SER A 101 -2.44 -19.48 3.37
CA SER A 101 -1.81 -19.07 4.64
C SER A 101 -1.17 -20.31 5.28
N ARG A 102 0.16 -20.36 5.34
CA ARG A 102 0.93 -21.47 5.93
C ARG A 102 1.80 -20.96 7.06
N ALA A 103 1.62 -21.52 8.26
CA ALA A 103 2.54 -21.32 9.37
C ALA A 103 3.60 -22.43 9.42
N GLY A 104 4.71 -22.18 10.10
CA GLY A 104 5.76 -23.14 10.35
C GLY A 104 7.03 -22.89 9.54
N TRP A 105 7.82 -23.96 9.41
CA TRP A 105 9.07 -23.97 8.66
C TRP A 105 8.80 -23.98 7.14
N PHE A 106 9.55 -23.18 6.39
CA PHE A 106 9.48 -23.11 4.94
C PHE A 106 10.86 -22.79 4.36
N ASP A 107 11.14 -23.20 3.13
CA ASP A 107 12.33 -22.74 2.40
C ASP A 107 12.00 -21.61 1.42
N TYR A 108 12.98 -20.77 1.09
CA TYR A 108 12.87 -19.68 0.12
C TYR A 108 14.19 -19.42 -0.60
N GLU A 109 14.11 -18.82 -1.78
CA GLU A 109 15.28 -18.43 -2.58
C GLU A 109 15.97 -17.19 -2.00
N THR A 110 17.31 -17.21 -1.89
CA THR A 110 18.10 -16.14 -1.23
C THR A 110 18.69 -15.12 -2.20
N ALA A 111 18.60 -15.36 -3.51
CA ALA A 111 19.03 -14.39 -4.51
C ALA A 111 18.29 -13.05 -4.28
N ILE A 112 19.00 -11.92 -4.36
CA ILE A 112 18.40 -10.59 -4.17
C ILE A 112 17.31 -10.36 -5.19
N ASP A 113 17.56 -10.67 -6.46
CA ASP A 113 16.55 -10.57 -7.51
C ASP A 113 15.69 -11.85 -7.57
N ALA A 114 14.39 -11.67 -7.79
CA ALA A 114 13.43 -12.76 -7.88
C ALA A 114 13.76 -13.72 -9.04
N PRO A 115 13.63 -15.05 -8.84
CA PRO A 115 13.63 -16.00 -9.94
C PRO A 115 12.38 -15.80 -10.84
N TYR A 116 12.31 -16.58 -11.92
CA TYR A 116 11.17 -16.59 -12.86
C TYR A 116 10.90 -15.24 -13.55
N ALA A 117 11.95 -14.43 -13.75
CA ALA A 117 11.85 -13.15 -14.44
C ALA A 117 11.27 -13.30 -15.86
N GLY A 118 10.48 -12.31 -16.31
CA GLY A 118 9.90 -12.29 -17.65
C GLY A 118 8.69 -13.21 -17.86
N THR A 119 8.17 -13.82 -16.80
CA THR A 119 6.95 -14.64 -16.85
C THR A 119 5.69 -13.80 -16.63
N ASP A 120 4.59 -14.23 -17.24
CA ASP A 120 3.25 -13.77 -16.85
C ASP A 120 2.72 -14.59 -15.65
N GLU A 121 1.50 -14.29 -15.18
CA GLU A 121 0.92 -14.99 -14.04
C GLU A 121 0.72 -16.51 -14.31
N ALA A 122 0.29 -16.89 -15.51
CA ALA A 122 -0.04 -18.28 -15.82
C ALA A 122 1.24 -19.14 -15.91
N GLU A 123 2.25 -18.65 -16.63
CA GLU A 123 3.55 -19.30 -16.75
C GLU A 123 4.27 -19.41 -15.41
N LEU A 124 4.23 -18.34 -14.60
CA LEU A 124 4.83 -18.37 -13.27
C LEU A 124 4.22 -19.50 -12.43
N ARG A 125 2.89 -19.59 -12.41
CA ARG A 125 2.17 -20.65 -11.66
C ARG A 125 2.52 -22.05 -12.18
N GLU A 126 2.65 -22.21 -13.49
CA GLU A 126 3.04 -23.48 -14.10
C GLU A 126 4.47 -23.87 -13.69
N GLN A 127 5.43 -22.96 -13.82
CA GLN A 127 6.84 -23.23 -13.49
C GLN A 127 7.03 -23.51 -12.00
N VAL A 128 6.38 -22.74 -11.12
CA VAL A 128 6.41 -22.94 -9.66
C VAL A 128 5.83 -24.32 -9.30
N ARG A 129 4.69 -24.69 -9.90
CA ARG A 129 4.07 -26.01 -9.68
C ARG A 129 4.95 -27.14 -10.21
N ALA A 130 5.55 -26.98 -11.40
CA ALA A 130 6.44 -27.97 -11.99
C ALA A 130 7.69 -28.22 -11.13
N ALA A 131 8.13 -27.22 -10.36
CA ALA A 131 9.20 -27.35 -9.37
C ALA A 131 8.74 -28.00 -8.04
N GLY A 132 7.46 -28.35 -7.90
CA GLY A 132 6.90 -28.86 -6.64
C GLY A 132 6.89 -27.79 -5.54
N ARG A 133 6.60 -26.53 -5.90
CA ARG A 133 6.63 -25.37 -5.02
C ARG A 133 5.29 -24.64 -5.08
N ASP A 134 5.07 -23.76 -4.11
CA ASP A 134 3.97 -22.80 -4.10
C ASP A 134 4.51 -21.38 -4.04
N LEU A 135 3.74 -20.40 -4.50
CA LEU A 135 4.08 -18.99 -4.31
C LEU A 135 4.09 -18.66 -2.80
N VAL A 136 5.10 -17.91 -2.35
CA VAL A 136 5.18 -17.48 -0.93
C VAL A 136 4.00 -16.58 -0.59
N SER A 137 3.40 -16.74 0.59
CA SER A 137 2.42 -15.76 1.08
C SER A 137 3.11 -14.42 1.38
N MET A 138 2.34 -13.32 1.51
CA MET A 138 2.92 -12.04 1.95
C MET A 138 3.62 -12.17 3.31
N ASN A 139 3.05 -12.94 4.22
CA ASN A 139 3.60 -13.14 5.55
C ASN A 139 4.93 -13.90 5.51
N GLN A 140 5.03 -14.94 4.68
CA GLN A 140 6.29 -15.66 4.44
C GLN A 140 7.31 -14.77 3.75
N TYR A 141 6.89 -13.99 2.75
CA TYR A 141 7.74 -13.04 2.04
C TYR A 141 8.36 -12.00 2.98
N ILE A 142 7.55 -11.40 3.86
CA ILE A 142 8.03 -10.44 4.86
C ILE A 142 9.10 -11.08 5.75
N VAL A 143 8.82 -12.27 6.31
CA VAL A 143 9.80 -12.96 7.19
C VAL A 143 11.07 -13.29 6.41
N ALA A 144 10.95 -13.84 5.21
CA ALA A 144 12.08 -14.19 4.35
C ALA A 144 12.94 -12.97 4.00
N ALA A 145 12.32 -11.83 3.66
CA ALA A 145 13.04 -10.60 3.34
C ALA A 145 13.76 -10.01 4.57
N GLN A 146 13.10 -10.00 5.73
CA GLN A 146 13.68 -9.51 6.98
C GLN A 146 14.82 -10.41 7.47
N ASP A 147 14.67 -11.72 7.33
CA ASP A 147 15.74 -12.69 7.59
C ASP A 147 16.90 -12.46 6.61
N ASN A 148 16.63 -12.35 5.31
CA ASN A 148 17.68 -12.12 4.32
C ASN A 148 18.49 -10.85 4.63
N ARG A 149 17.81 -9.76 5.03
CA ARG A 149 18.49 -8.53 5.48
C ARG A 149 19.37 -8.78 6.70
N LEU A 150 18.86 -9.53 7.68
CA LEU A 150 19.58 -9.85 8.91
C LEU A 150 20.85 -10.69 8.66
N PHE A 151 20.86 -11.53 7.62
CA PHE A 151 21.99 -12.42 7.34
C PHE A 151 22.95 -11.89 6.28
N THR A 152 22.45 -11.15 5.30
CA THR A 152 23.24 -10.73 4.13
C THR A 152 23.45 -9.23 4.06
N GLY A 153 22.74 -8.45 4.87
CA GLY A 153 22.67 -7.01 4.72
C GLY A 153 21.79 -6.55 3.56
N HIS A 154 21.00 -7.42 2.92
CA HIS A 154 20.10 -7.04 1.82
C HIS A 154 18.70 -7.63 1.99
N TYR A 155 17.65 -6.85 1.77
CA TYR A 155 16.30 -7.39 1.62
C TYR A 155 16.16 -8.16 0.31
N LEU A 156 15.20 -9.08 0.26
CA LEU A 156 14.79 -9.69 -1.01
C LEU A 156 14.13 -8.63 -1.88
N ASP A 157 14.47 -8.65 -3.17
CA ASP A 157 13.88 -7.82 -4.24
C ASP A 157 14.12 -6.32 -4.07
N GLU A 158 15.13 -5.93 -3.29
CA GLU A 158 15.39 -4.52 -3.00
C GLU A 158 16.01 -3.76 -4.17
N ARG A 159 16.62 -4.46 -5.13
CA ARG A 159 17.33 -3.84 -6.25
C ARG A 159 16.46 -3.74 -7.49
N ARG A 160 16.16 -4.85 -8.18
CA ARG A 160 15.63 -4.79 -9.55
C ARG A 160 14.21 -5.33 -9.68
N THR A 161 13.83 -6.29 -8.87
CA THR A 161 12.63 -7.10 -9.12
C THR A 161 11.38 -6.62 -8.38
N TRP A 162 10.24 -6.81 -9.05
CA TRP A 162 8.89 -6.78 -8.50
C TRP A 162 8.32 -8.20 -8.60
N PRO A 163 8.54 -9.08 -7.60
CA PRO A 163 8.00 -10.42 -7.62
C PRO A 163 6.48 -10.46 -7.46
N ARG A 164 5.85 -11.30 -8.27
CA ARG A 164 4.54 -11.87 -7.97
C ARG A 164 4.69 -12.87 -6.83
N ILE A 165 3.96 -12.63 -5.75
CA ILE A 165 3.89 -13.52 -4.61
C ILE A 165 2.45 -14.03 -4.45
N GLY A 166 2.24 -15.00 -3.56
CA GLY A 166 0.98 -15.69 -3.34
C GLY A 166 -0.05 -14.84 -2.60
N ILE A 167 -0.34 -13.63 -3.11
CA ILE A 167 -1.38 -12.74 -2.62
C ILE A 167 -2.33 -12.31 -3.72
N ARG A 168 -3.55 -11.92 -3.35
CA ARG A 168 -4.53 -11.33 -4.25
C ARG A 168 -5.19 -10.08 -3.68
N VAL A 169 -5.60 -9.20 -4.59
CA VAL A 169 -6.52 -8.09 -4.32
C VAL A 169 -7.59 -8.12 -5.40
N SER A 170 -8.86 -8.15 -4.97
CA SER A 170 -10.01 -8.21 -5.90
C SER A 170 -9.86 -9.31 -6.97
N GLY A 171 -9.38 -10.50 -6.55
CA GLY A 171 -9.21 -11.68 -7.41
C GLY A 171 -7.91 -11.77 -8.21
N ARG A 172 -7.05 -10.74 -8.21
CA ARG A 172 -5.83 -10.67 -9.05
C ARG A 172 -4.56 -10.80 -8.23
N ILE A 173 -3.54 -11.52 -8.73
CA ILE A 173 -2.22 -11.52 -8.08
C ILE A 173 -1.59 -10.13 -8.20
N VAL A 174 -0.99 -9.67 -7.11
CA VAL A 174 -0.25 -8.40 -7.06
C VAL A 174 1.21 -8.65 -6.69
N CYS A 175 2.06 -7.67 -6.99
CA CYS A 175 3.49 -7.76 -6.67
C CYS A 175 3.82 -7.06 -5.36
N ALA A 176 4.93 -7.45 -4.75
CA ALA A 176 5.48 -6.76 -3.59
C ALA A 176 6.99 -6.62 -3.72
N ARG A 177 7.58 -5.65 -3.05
CA ARG A 177 9.04 -5.53 -2.91
C ARG A 177 9.40 -4.81 -1.63
N PHE A 178 10.66 -4.93 -1.22
CA PHE A 178 11.25 -4.07 -0.21
C PHE A 178 12.08 -2.94 -0.85
N ASP A 179 12.22 -1.84 -0.12
CA ASP A 179 13.31 -0.89 -0.36
C ASP A 179 14.55 -1.30 0.45
N GLY A 180 15.71 -1.15 -0.19
CA GLY A 180 17.02 -1.36 0.43
C GLY A 180 17.66 -0.06 0.91
N ASP A 181 18.96 -0.11 1.20
CA ASP A 181 19.75 1.09 1.54
C ASP A 181 19.98 2.00 0.32
N GLU A 182 19.95 1.42 -0.88
CA GLU A 182 20.08 2.11 -2.16
C GLU A 182 18.74 2.08 -2.91
N MET A 183 18.52 3.07 -3.77
CA MET A 183 17.34 3.08 -4.63
C MET A 183 17.42 1.95 -5.65
N ALA A 184 16.27 1.35 -5.91
CA ALA A 184 16.09 0.36 -6.94
C ALA A 184 16.61 0.82 -8.30
N GLU A 185 17.19 -0.09 -9.06
CA GLU A 185 17.58 0.20 -10.43
C GLU A 185 16.33 0.51 -11.27
N GLY A 186 16.33 1.66 -11.96
CA GLY A 186 15.24 2.06 -12.85
C GLY A 186 14.06 2.78 -12.18
N LEU A 187 14.09 3.07 -10.88
CA LEU A 187 13.05 3.87 -10.19
C LEU A 187 13.39 5.38 -10.07
N GLY A 188 14.35 5.88 -10.85
CA GLY A 188 14.72 7.30 -10.89
C GLY A 188 15.43 7.81 -9.63
N ASP A 189 15.48 9.13 -9.47
CA ASP A 189 16.18 9.84 -8.37
C ASP A 189 15.42 9.84 -7.04
N GLU A 190 14.59 8.84 -6.80
CA GLU A 190 13.84 8.73 -5.57
C GLU A 190 14.74 8.35 -4.38
N PRO A 191 14.59 8.96 -3.19
CA PRO A 191 15.32 8.51 -2.01
C PRO A 191 14.72 7.19 -1.48
N PRO A 192 15.55 6.18 -1.17
CA PRO A 192 15.07 4.92 -0.59
C PRO A 192 14.62 5.14 0.85
N VAL A 193 13.67 4.31 1.30
CA VAL A 193 13.29 4.22 2.71
C VAL A 193 13.49 2.76 3.14
N PRO A 194 14.69 2.41 3.62
CA PRO A 194 15.08 1.03 3.85
C PRO A 194 14.07 0.28 4.73
N GLY A 195 13.70 -0.93 4.30
CA GLY A 195 12.71 -1.76 4.99
C GLY A 195 11.25 -1.38 4.73
N SER A 196 10.97 -0.38 3.88
CA SER A 196 9.62 -0.13 3.38
C SER A 196 9.14 -1.30 2.54
N LEU A 197 7.91 -1.74 2.78
CA LEU A 197 7.24 -2.74 1.96
C LEU A 197 6.33 -2.02 0.96
N LEU A 198 6.55 -2.25 -0.32
CA LEU A 198 5.78 -1.68 -1.41
C LEU A 198 4.94 -2.78 -2.05
N THR A 199 3.73 -2.44 -2.44
CA THR A 199 2.81 -3.35 -3.14
C THR A 199 2.36 -2.72 -4.44
N GLY A 200 2.66 -3.37 -5.56
CA GLY A 200 2.22 -2.95 -6.90
C GLY A 200 0.91 -3.65 -7.23
N TYR A 201 -0.19 -2.89 -7.20
CA TYR A 201 -1.56 -3.42 -7.40
C TYR A 201 -1.94 -3.58 -8.87
N ASP A 202 -1.16 -2.98 -9.75
CA ASP A 202 -1.59 -2.52 -11.06
C ASP A 202 -1.08 -3.40 -12.21
N LEU A 203 -0.34 -4.47 -11.92
CA LEU A 203 0.18 -5.36 -12.97
C LEU A 203 -0.92 -6.30 -13.51
N HIS A 204 -1.13 -6.25 -14.83
CA HIS A 204 -2.02 -7.18 -15.53
C HIS A 204 -1.54 -8.63 -15.38
N PRO A 205 -2.44 -9.65 -15.37
CA PRO A 205 -2.04 -11.05 -15.34
C PRO A 205 -1.06 -11.42 -16.46
N ASP A 206 -1.26 -10.85 -17.65
CA ASP A 206 -0.42 -11.08 -18.84
C ASP A 206 0.83 -10.17 -18.91
N PHE A 207 1.02 -9.28 -17.93
CA PHE A 207 2.14 -8.34 -17.95
C PHE A 207 3.47 -9.09 -17.81
N ARG A 208 4.40 -8.79 -18.71
CA ARG A 208 5.73 -9.41 -18.77
C ARG A 208 6.79 -8.33 -18.81
N ALA A 209 7.72 -8.38 -17.86
CA ALA A 209 8.92 -7.57 -17.90
C ALA A 209 10.13 -8.33 -17.33
N PRO A 210 11.36 -7.98 -17.75
CA PRO A 210 12.58 -8.54 -17.16
C PRO A 210 12.71 -8.32 -15.64
N TYR A 211 12.00 -7.33 -15.10
CA TYR A 211 11.98 -7.03 -13.68
C TYR A 211 10.78 -7.63 -12.93
N THR A 212 9.84 -8.31 -13.61
CA THR A 212 8.76 -9.04 -12.94
C THR A 212 9.12 -10.51 -12.84
N GLY A 213 9.32 -10.99 -11.60
CA GLY A 213 9.61 -12.39 -11.31
C GLY A 213 8.57 -13.01 -10.39
N GLY A 214 8.96 -14.05 -9.65
CA GLY A 214 8.15 -14.62 -8.59
C GLY A 214 8.99 -15.23 -7.49
N ARG A 215 8.41 -15.36 -6.31
CA ARG A 215 9.04 -16.02 -5.15
C ARG A 215 8.24 -17.23 -4.74
N SER A 216 8.92 -18.31 -4.38
CA SER A 216 8.28 -19.57 -4.06
C SER A 216 8.86 -20.24 -2.83
N ALA A 217 8.07 -21.11 -2.22
CA ALA A 217 8.48 -21.95 -1.11
C ALA A 217 8.20 -23.42 -1.41
N GLY A 218 9.05 -24.31 -0.90
CA GLY A 218 8.86 -25.75 -1.04
C GLY A 218 7.63 -26.25 -0.28
N VAL A 219 7.01 -27.31 -0.82
CA VAL A 219 5.86 -27.98 -0.21
C VAL A 219 6.22 -29.31 0.47
N SER A 220 7.48 -29.76 0.36
CA SER A 220 7.90 -31.11 0.81
C SER A 220 7.72 -31.38 2.31
N HIS A 221 7.61 -30.33 3.13
CA HIS A 221 7.31 -30.44 4.57
C HIS A 221 5.94 -29.82 4.94
N SER A 222 5.07 -29.54 3.95
CA SER A 222 3.75 -28.93 4.16
C SER A 222 2.74 -29.86 4.85
N GLU A 223 3.04 -31.14 5.02
CA GLU A 223 2.17 -32.07 5.76
C GLU A 223 2.34 -31.99 7.29
N ARG A 224 3.30 -31.18 7.77
CA ARG A 224 3.55 -30.93 9.20
C ARG A 224 3.21 -29.50 9.63
N LEU A 225 2.41 -28.81 8.81
CA LEU A 225 1.94 -27.47 9.10
C LEU A 225 1.09 -27.49 10.36
N VAL A 226 1.30 -26.50 11.22
CA VAL A 226 0.35 -26.20 12.29
C VAL A 226 -0.95 -25.80 11.60
N GLU A 227 -2.05 -26.49 11.90
CA GLU A 227 -3.37 -26.06 11.43
C GLU A 227 -3.59 -24.62 11.89
N VAL A 228 -3.65 -23.72 10.91
CA VAL A 228 -4.08 -22.35 11.12
C VAL A 228 -5.59 -22.35 10.92
N GLU A 229 -6.32 -21.71 11.83
CA GLU A 229 -7.76 -21.56 11.65
C GLU A 229 -8.06 -20.97 10.26
N PRO A 230 -9.10 -21.48 9.57
CA PRO A 230 -9.52 -20.92 8.29
C PRO A 230 -9.68 -19.41 8.39
N GLU A 231 -9.03 -18.70 7.47
CA GLU A 231 -9.05 -17.26 7.45
C GLU A 231 -10.49 -16.75 7.20
N PRO A 232 -11.01 -15.82 8.03
CA PRO A 232 -12.27 -15.20 7.73
C PRO A 232 -12.20 -14.47 6.38
N PRO A 233 -13.31 -14.31 5.65
CA PRO A 233 -13.37 -13.49 4.46
C PRO A 233 -12.78 -12.08 4.71
N ALA A 234 -12.23 -11.46 3.68
CA ALA A 234 -11.80 -10.07 3.80
C ALA A 234 -12.99 -9.20 4.24
N PRO A 235 -12.80 -8.25 5.16
CA PRO A 235 -13.89 -7.41 5.61
C PRO A 235 -14.42 -6.62 4.41
N GLN A 236 -15.73 -6.72 4.14
CA GLN A 236 -16.41 -5.77 3.28
C GLN A 236 -16.53 -4.46 4.04
N ARG A 237 -16.13 -3.35 3.41
CA ARG A 237 -16.05 -2.07 4.10
C ARG A 237 -16.82 -0.98 3.39
N GLY A 238 -17.89 -0.57 4.07
CA GLY A 238 -18.59 0.68 3.82
C GLY A 238 -17.84 1.86 4.42
N VAL A 239 -18.58 2.78 5.04
CA VAL A 239 -18.03 3.98 5.66
C VAL A 239 -16.97 3.62 6.71
N HIS A 240 -15.82 4.31 6.68
CA HIS A 240 -14.80 4.09 7.70
C HIS A 240 -15.32 4.54 9.08
N PRO A 241 -15.22 3.74 10.16
CA PRO A 241 -15.89 4.01 11.45
C PRO A 241 -15.56 5.37 12.07
N CYS A 242 -14.34 5.86 11.85
CA CYS A 242 -13.92 7.17 12.34
C CYS A 242 -14.69 8.35 11.74
N GLN A 243 -15.42 8.12 10.65
CA GLN A 243 -16.21 9.13 9.97
C GLN A 243 -17.68 9.05 10.39
N GLU A 244 -18.09 8.17 11.31
CA GLU A 244 -19.48 8.05 11.75
C GLU A 244 -19.90 9.16 12.74
N GLY A 245 -21.21 9.47 12.76
CA GLY A 245 -21.81 10.45 13.68
C GLY A 245 -22.24 11.76 13.02
N GLU A 246 -22.97 12.55 13.81
CA GLU A 246 -23.39 13.92 13.46
C GLU A 246 -22.23 14.89 13.68
N VAL A 247 -22.02 15.81 12.74
CA VAL A 247 -20.90 16.74 12.74
C VAL A 247 -21.38 18.13 13.20
N ASP A 248 -20.78 18.66 14.27
CA ASP A 248 -20.88 20.08 14.58
C ASP A 248 -20.08 20.87 13.54
N LEU A 249 -20.79 21.54 12.64
CA LEU A 249 -20.21 22.26 11.51
C LEU A 249 -19.27 23.39 11.94
N ASP A 250 -19.54 24.11 13.03
CA ASP A 250 -18.69 25.21 13.47
C ASP A 250 -17.42 24.70 14.16
N ALA A 251 -17.52 23.61 14.92
CA ALA A 251 -16.35 22.94 15.47
C ALA A 251 -15.48 22.35 14.37
N GLU A 252 -16.09 21.69 13.39
CA GLU A 252 -15.41 21.04 12.27
C GLU A 252 -14.71 22.07 11.37
N TRP A 253 -15.38 23.19 11.06
CA TRP A 253 -14.77 24.28 10.31
C TRP A 253 -13.53 24.82 11.01
N ARG A 254 -13.62 25.10 12.32
CA ARG A 254 -12.49 25.61 13.11
C ARG A 254 -11.33 24.63 13.13
N ARG A 255 -11.62 23.32 13.21
CA ARG A 255 -10.61 22.26 13.18
C ARG A 255 -9.87 22.23 11.84
N GLN A 256 -10.61 22.21 10.72
CA GLN A 256 -10.00 22.15 9.39
C GLN A 256 -9.17 23.40 9.10
N VAL A 257 -9.72 24.59 9.35
CA VAL A 257 -9.03 25.87 9.15
C VAL A 257 -7.81 26.01 10.04
N GLY A 258 -7.92 25.66 11.33
CA GLY A 258 -6.78 25.62 12.24
C GLY A 258 -5.68 24.68 11.75
N GLY A 259 -6.05 23.53 11.20
CA GLY A 259 -5.12 22.62 10.54
C GLY A 259 -4.40 23.24 9.34
N LEU A 260 -5.11 23.97 8.47
CA LEU A 260 -4.51 24.64 7.30
C LEU A 260 -3.53 25.75 7.73
N VAL A 261 -3.86 26.49 8.79
CA VAL A 261 -2.95 27.48 9.40
C VAL A 261 -1.68 26.80 9.91
N VAL A 262 -1.81 25.68 10.63
CA VAL A 262 -0.66 24.90 11.12
C VAL A 262 0.19 24.34 9.98
N ALA A 263 -0.44 23.93 8.88
CA ALA A 263 0.24 23.48 7.66
C ALA A 263 0.95 24.62 6.90
N GLY A 264 0.73 25.88 7.27
CA GLY A 264 1.43 27.04 6.70
C GLY A 264 0.70 27.74 5.55
N PHE A 265 -0.57 27.41 5.28
CA PHE A 265 -1.33 28.00 4.17
C PHE A 265 -1.48 29.52 4.30
N ALA A 266 -1.73 30.01 5.52
CA ALA A 266 -1.81 31.45 5.80
C ALA A 266 -0.49 32.16 5.45
N ALA A 267 0.64 31.57 5.84
CA ALA A 267 1.96 32.12 5.57
C ALA A 267 2.30 32.12 4.06
N GLU A 268 1.93 31.05 3.35
CA GLU A 268 2.09 30.95 1.89
C GLU A 268 1.36 32.07 1.15
N LEU A 269 0.19 32.48 1.64
CA LEU A 269 -0.59 33.60 1.09
C LEU A 269 -0.18 34.97 1.64
N GLY A 270 0.82 35.04 2.53
CA GLY A 270 1.26 36.29 3.16
C GLY A 270 0.23 36.89 4.13
N MET A 271 -0.66 36.07 4.68
CA MET A 271 -1.75 36.48 5.58
C MET A 271 -1.45 36.15 7.04
N GLY A 272 -2.05 36.92 7.95
CA GLY A 272 -2.15 36.52 9.36
C GLY A 272 -3.10 35.33 9.53
N ALA A 273 -2.95 34.55 10.62
CA ALA A 273 -3.81 33.38 10.88
C ALA A 273 -5.30 33.74 10.97
N GLU A 274 -5.65 34.84 11.66
CA GLU A 274 -7.03 35.30 11.80
C GLU A 274 -7.60 35.84 10.48
N GLU A 275 -6.79 36.58 9.73
CA GLU A 275 -7.14 37.09 8.40
C GLU A 275 -7.42 35.94 7.42
N TYR A 276 -6.52 34.95 7.38
CA TYR A 276 -6.69 33.76 6.58
C TYR A 276 -7.98 33.00 6.96
N ALA A 277 -8.20 32.77 8.26
CA ALA A 277 -9.40 32.10 8.74
C ALA A 277 -10.68 32.87 8.38
N ALA A 278 -10.67 34.21 8.47
CA ALA A 278 -11.81 35.05 8.07
C ALA A 278 -12.05 35.06 6.55
N SER A 279 -11.04 34.74 5.75
CA SER A 279 -11.15 34.67 4.29
C SER A 279 -11.76 33.37 3.75
N LEU A 280 -11.96 32.36 4.61
CA LEU A 280 -12.49 31.05 4.22
C LEU A 280 -14.00 30.95 4.47
N PRO A 281 -14.77 30.35 3.54
CA PRO A 281 -16.20 30.20 3.70
C PRO A 281 -16.54 29.23 4.82
N ARG A 282 -17.68 29.45 5.47
CA ARG A 282 -18.23 28.57 6.51
C ARG A 282 -19.00 27.41 5.87
N PHE A 283 -19.19 26.34 6.64
CA PHE A 283 -20.05 25.24 6.21
C PHE A 283 -21.51 25.66 6.23
N ALA A 284 -22.23 25.36 5.15
CA ALA A 284 -23.69 25.37 5.12
C ALA A 284 -24.24 24.00 5.54
N PRO A 285 -25.47 23.92 6.07
CA PRO A 285 -26.15 22.66 6.32
C PRO A 285 -26.15 21.75 5.09
N GLN A 286 -26.02 20.44 5.31
CA GLN A 286 -26.04 19.46 4.24
C GLN A 286 -27.36 19.53 3.46
N PRO A 287 -27.31 19.63 2.11
CA PRO A 287 -28.51 19.46 1.29
C PRO A 287 -29.22 18.13 1.58
N PRO A 288 -30.56 18.11 1.78
CA PRO A 288 -31.29 16.88 2.12
C PRO A 288 -31.08 15.72 1.13
N GLU A 289 -30.91 16.02 -0.15
CA GLU A 289 -30.65 15.07 -1.22
C GLU A 289 -29.30 14.35 -1.09
N TYR A 290 -28.34 14.93 -0.36
CA TYR A 290 -26.99 14.38 -0.16
C TYR A 290 -26.93 13.35 0.96
N ARG A 291 -27.93 13.32 1.83
CA ARG A 291 -27.94 12.48 3.04
C ARG A 291 -27.69 11.01 2.70
N GLY A 292 -26.67 10.44 3.32
CA GLY A 292 -26.28 9.04 3.12
C GLY A 292 -25.40 8.79 1.90
N ARG A 293 -25.10 9.81 1.08
CA ARG A 293 -24.18 9.74 -0.06
C ARG A 293 -22.96 10.63 0.12
N LEU A 294 -23.14 11.87 0.57
CA LEU A 294 -22.11 12.91 0.63
C LEU A 294 -22.08 13.55 2.02
N ASP A 295 -21.56 12.84 3.02
CA ASP A 295 -21.68 13.23 4.44
C ASP A 295 -20.38 13.81 5.05
N ALA A 296 -19.37 14.16 4.23
CA ALA A 296 -18.10 14.71 4.67
C ALA A 296 -17.95 16.20 4.28
N PRO A 297 -18.17 17.17 5.20
CA PRO A 297 -17.99 18.58 4.90
C PRO A 297 -16.49 18.93 4.84
N VAL A 298 -16.03 19.58 3.78
CA VAL A 298 -14.61 19.93 3.59
C VAL A 298 -14.43 21.37 3.11
N VAL A 299 -13.49 22.08 3.73
CA VAL A 299 -12.98 23.38 3.28
C VAL A 299 -11.91 23.15 2.22
N VAL A 300 -12.07 23.75 1.05
CA VAL A 300 -11.12 23.65 -0.06
C VAL A 300 -10.50 25.03 -0.28
N GLU A 301 -9.19 25.13 0.00
CA GLU A 301 -8.38 26.27 -0.42
C GLU A 301 -8.04 26.12 -1.90
N THR A 302 -8.20 27.18 -2.69
CA THR A 302 -7.93 27.13 -4.13
C THR A 302 -6.85 28.11 -4.58
N ARG A 303 -6.53 29.13 -3.77
CA ARG A 303 -5.59 30.21 -4.11
C ARG A 303 -4.14 29.75 -4.19
N ILE A 304 -3.83 28.58 -3.63
CA ILE A 304 -2.50 27.92 -3.69
C ILE A 304 -2.58 26.77 -4.70
N GLY A 305 -1.60 26.65 -5.60
CA GLY A 305 -1.54 25.53 -6.56
C GLY A 305 -1.48 24.16 -5.86
N TRP A 306 -2.08 23.13 -6.47
CA TRP A 306 -2.25 21.82 -5.81
C TRP A 306 -0.93 21.16 -5.37
N GLU A 307 0.13 21.27 -6.18
CA GLU A 307 1.47 20.74 -5.84
C GLU A 307 1.98 21.35 -4.54
N ARG A 308 1.88 22.68 -4.45
CA ARG A 308 2.30 23.42 -3.26
C ARG A 308 1.45 23.10 -2.05
N GLN A 309 0.14 22.92 -2.23
CA GLN A 309 -0.72 22.44 -1.15
C GLN A 309 -0.29 21.06 -0.66
N TYR A 310 0.05 20.13 -1.56
CA TYR A 310 0.48 18.80 -1.19
C TYR A 310 1.79 18.83 -0.40
N GLU A 311 2.76 19.66 -0.81
CA GLU A 311 3.98 19.90 -0.03
C GLU A 311 3.68 20.39 1.39
N LEU A 312 2.83 21.41 1.53
CA LEU A 312 2.44 21.97 2.84
C LEU A 312 1.71 20.94 3.72
N LEU A 313 0.93 20.04 3.10
CA LEU A 313 0.19 18.96 3.77
C LEU A 313 1.05 17.70 4.01
N GLY A 314 2.31 17.69 3.59
CA GLY A 314 3.18 16.51 3.71
C GLY A 314 2.79 15.34 2.80
N ILE A 315 2.02 15.61 1.74
CA ILE A 315 1.70 14.66 0.67
C ILE A 315 2.82 14.76 -0.37
N ARG A 316 3.55 13.66 -0.58
CA ARG A 316 4.61 13.63 -1.58
C ARG A 316 4.00 13.60 -2.98
N VAL A 317 4.51 14.39 -3.92
CA VAL A 317 4.24 14.19 -5.36
C VAL A 317 5.25 13.16 -5.86
N SER A 318 4.76 12.04 -6.42
CA SER A 318 5.63 11.00 -6.96
C SER A 318 6.45 11.57 -8.14
N PRO A 319 7.79 11.45 -8.14
CA PRO A 319 8.62 11.83 -9.29
C PRO A 319 8.23 11.14 -10.58
N PHE A 320 7.60 9.96 -10.48
CA PHE A 320 7.02 9.24 -11.61
C PHE A 320 5.98 10.07 -12.38
N MET A 321 5.35 11.08 -11.75
CA MET A 321 4.38 11.98 -12.38
C MET A 321 4.98 12.88 -13.46
N ALA A 322 6.30 13.12 -13.44
CA ALA A 322 6.97 13.86 -14.50
C ALA A 322 6.96 13.12 -15.86
N LEU A 323 6.63 11.82 -15.88
CA LEU A 323 6.54 11.03 -17.11
C LEU A 323 5.15 11.08 -17.77
N PHE A 324 4.15 11.63 -17.08
CA PHE A 324 2.79 11.74 -17.57
C PHE A 324 2.53 13.11 -18.20
N PRO A 325 1.61 13.22 -19.17
CA PRO A 325 1.05 14.50 -19.55
C PRO A 325 0.36 15.17 -18.34
N GLU A 326 0.10 16.46 -18.42
CA GLU A 326 -0.70 17.13 -17.40
C GLU A 326 -2.10 16.51 -17.27
N ALA A 327 -2.58 16.39 -16.03
CA ALA A 327 -3.94 15.92 -15.78
C ALA A 327 -4.95 16.99 -16.22
N VAL A 328 -6.02 16.55 -16.89
CA VAL A 328 -7.09 17.42 -17.37
C VAL A 328 -8.41 17.09 -16.66
N PRO A 329 -9.33 18.07 -16.49
CA PRO A 329 -10.65 17.80 -15.96
C PRO A 329 -11.40 16.81 -16.86
N TRP A 330 -11.99 15.77 -16.28
CA TRP A 330 -12.85 14.83 -17.00
C TRP A 330 -14.21 15.46 -17.36
N HIS A 331 -14.68 16.39 -16.53
CA HIS A 331 -15.92 17.16 -16.74
C HIS A 331 -15.68 18.65 -16.38
N PRO A 332 -16.30 19.62 -17.08
CA PRO A 332 -16.14 21.05 -16.77
C PRO A 332 -16.38 21.41 -15.30
N ASP A 333 -17.36 20.78 -14.65
CA ASP A 333 -17.66 21.03 -13.23
C ASP A 333 -16.55 20.54 -12.28
N SER A 334 -15.65 19.68 -12.74
CA SER A 334 -14.50 19.22 -11.96
C SER A 334 -13.33 20.20 -12.05
N ALA A 335 -13.36 21.15 -12.99
CA ALA A 335 -12.28 22.11 -13.19
C ALA A 335 -11.97 22.93 -11.93
N HIS A 336 -10.79 23.52 -11.93
CA HIS A 336 -10.34 24.43 -10.87
C HIS A 336 -11.35 25.57 -10.63
N ARG A 337 -11.42 26.02 -9.37
CA ARG A 337 -12.28 27.13 -8.95
C ARG A 337 -11.42 28.26 -8.40
N ASP A 338 -11.68 29.49 -8.83
CA ASP A 338 -10.84 30.64 -8.50
C ASP A 338 -10.97 31.12 -7.04
N ALA A 339 -12.01 30.70 -6.32
CA ALA A 339 -12.27 31.08 -4.94
C ALA A 339 -12.35 29.86 -4.02
N PRO A 340 -11.88 29.96 -2.76
CA PRO A 340 -12.08 28.93 -1.76
C PRO A 340 -13.57 28.61 -1.59
N TYR A 341 -13.88 27.37 -1.25
CA TYR A 341 -15.27 26.95 -1.05
C TYR A 341 -15.36 25.86 0.01
N THR A 342 -16.58 25.64 0.49
CA THR A 342 -16.94 24.44 1.23
C THR A 342 -17.87 23.56 0.42
N ALA A 343 -17.69 22.26 0.52
CA ALA A 343 -18.54 21.28 -0.14
C ALA A 343 -18.70 20.01 0.70
N TRP A 344 -19.68 19.20 0.31
CA TRP A 344 -19.95 17.90 0.90
C TRP A 344 -19.39 16.80 -0.01
N PHE A 345 -18.53 15.96 0.54
CA PHE A 345 -17.83 14.87 -0.13
C PHE A 345 -18.36 13.51 0.33
N THR A 346 -18.09 12.48 -0.47
CA THR A 346 -18.23 11.10 -0.03
C THR A 346 -17.27 10.82 1.12
N ARG A 347 -17.76 10.08 2.14
CA ARG A 347 -16.85 9.38 3.06
C ARG A 347 -16.23 8.18 2.34
N TRP A 348 -15.09 7.69 2.84
CA TRP A 348 -14.43 6.55 2.20
C TRP A 348 -15.36 5.32 2.22
N GLY A 349 -15.59 4.71 1.05
CA GLY A 349 -16.46 3.54 0.91
C GLY A 349 -17.98 3.83 0.99
N GLN A 350 -18.39 5.08 1.22
CA GLN A 350 -19.81 5.44 1.39
C GLN A 350 -20.63 5.25 0.12
N ARG A 351 -20.16 5.84 -0.98
CA ARG A 351 -20.88 5.88 -2.26
C ARG A 351 -20.65 4.65 -3.13
N PHE A 352 -19.50 4.02 -2.93
CA PHE A 352 -19.03 2.82 -3.62
C PHE A 352 -18.52 1.85 -2.56
N GLU A 353 -19.41 1.01 -2.02
CA GLU A 353 -19.08 0.08 -0.95
C GLU A 353 -18.06 -0.98 -1.43
N GLY A 354 -18.29 -1.52 -2.62
CA GLY A 354 -17.39 -2.45 -3.29
C GLY A 354 -16.33 -1.80 -4.19
N PRO A 355 -15.33 -2.57 -4.64
CA PRO A 355 -14.38 -2.13 -5.65
C PRO A 355 -15.11 -1.65 -6.90
N THR A 356 -14.78 -0.45 -7.38
CA THR A 356 -15.35 0.16 -8.58
C THR A 356 -14.21 0.77 -9.39
N SER A 357 -14.23 0.62 -10.72
CA SER A 357 -13.22 1.27 -11.57
C SER A 357 -13.48 2.79 -11.61
N PRO A 358 -12.46 3.62 -11.85
CA PRO A 358 -12.67 5.05 -12.07
C PRO A 358 -13.69 5.37 -13.17
N ASP A 359 -13.73 4.58 -14.24
CA ASP A 359 -14.63 4.81 -15.37
C ASP A 359 -16.08 4.46 -15.03
N ASP A 360 -16.30 3.32 -14.37
CA ASP A 360 -17.64 2.95 -13.87
C ASP A 360 -18.13 3.97 -12.84
N ALA A 361 -17.24 4.48 -11.99
CA ALA A 361 -17.58 5.49 -11.00
C ALA A 361 -18.03 6.80 -11.65
N ARG A 362 -17.32 7.26 -12.69
CA ARG A 362 -17.69 8.44 -13.50
C ARG A 362 -19.04 8.24 -14.19
N ALA A 363 -19.27 7.08 -14.80
CA ALA A 363 -20.53 6.76 -15.45
C ALA A 363 -21.71 6.67 -14.46
N ALA A 364 -21.44 6.33 -13.20
CA ALA A 364 -22.43 6.19 -12.15
C ALA A 364 -22.71 7.49 -11.37
N LEU A 365 -22.06 8.61 -11.69
CA LEU A 365 -22.30 9.90 -11.01
C LEU A 365 -23.75 10.36 -11.20
N ALA A 366 -24.40 10.73 -10.11
CA ALA A 366 -25.71 11.37 -10.15
C ALA A 366 -25.60 12.81 -10.70
N SER A 367 -26.71 13.38 -11.15
CA SER A 367 -26.72 14.74 -11.72
C SER A 367 -26.26 15.83 -10.75
N ASP A 368 -26.39 15.57 -9.45
CA ASP A 368 -25.98 16.44 -8.35
C ASP A 368 -24.58 16.10 -7.78
N GLU A 369 -23.88 15.15 -8.39
CA GLU A 369 -22.52 14.71 -8.05
C GLU A 369 -21.49 15.21 -9.06
N VAL A 370 -20.26 15.40 -8.60
CA VAL A 370 -19.09 15.76 -9.43
C VAL A 370 -17.88 14.99 -8.91
N GLY A 371 -17.08 14.42 -9.82
CA GLY A 371 -15.82 13.78 -9.45
C GLY A 371 -14.84 14.79 -8.85
N ALA A 372 -14.10 14.39 -7.83
CA ALA A 372 -13.20 15.31 -7.16
C ALA A 372 -11.92 15.61 -7.96
N ASN A 373 -11.41 16.83 -7.81
CA ASN A 373 -10.18 17.32 -8.44
C ASN A 373 -8.94 17.14 -7.55
N LEU A 374 -7.79 17.61 -8.04
CA LEU A 374 -6.49 17.47 -7.37
C LEU A 374 -6.44 18.19 -6.02
N GLN A 375 -6.92 19.44 -5.93
CA GLN A 375 -6.91 20.20 -4.66
C GLN A 375 -7.85 19.56 -3.63
N GLU A 376 -9.01 19.08 -4.09
CA GLU A 376 -10.00 18.41 -3.24
C GLU A 376 -9.47 17.11 -2.62
N GLY A 377 -8.64 16.35 -3.35
CA GLY A 377 -7.96 15.19 -2.80
C GLY A 377 -7.08 15.51 -1.59
N GLY A 378 -6.30 16.60 -1.68
CA GLY A 378 -5.48 17.08 -0.56
C GLY A 378 -6.32 17.60 0.59
N ALA A 379 -7.38 18.37 0.28
CA ALA A 379 -8.29 18.89 1.28
C ALA A 379 -9.00 17.77 2.08
N VAL A 380 -9.47 16.71 1.42
CA VAL A 380 -10.12 15.58 2.09
C VAL A 380 -9.14 14.83 3.00
N LEU A 381 -7.91 14.56 2.55
CA LEU A 381 -6.92 13.89 3.39
C LEU A 381 -6.46 14.73 4.58
N HIS A 382 -6.37 16.06 4.40
CA HIS A 382 -6.11 17.01 5.49
C HIS A 382 -7.24 17.00 6.52
N SER A 383 -8.48 17.05 6.04
CA SER A 383 -9.66 17.07 6.90
C SER A 383 -9.83 15.76 7.66
N TYR A 384 -9.47 14.63 7.06
CA TYR A 384 -9.65 13.29 7.66
C TYR A 384 -8.32 12.52 7.73
N PRO A 385 -7.35 12.97 8.55
CA PRO A 385 -5.99 12.40 8.59
C PRO A 385 -5.96 10.95 9.08
N GLU A 386 -7.00 10.50 9.75
CA GLU A 386 -7.21 9.10 10.13
C GLU A 386 -7.38 8.17 8.93
N LEU A 387 -7.88 8.65 7.79
CA LEU A 387 -7.94 7.87 6.55
C LEU A 387 -6.52 7.51 6.10
N ASN A 388 -5.62 8.48 6.08
CA ASN A 388 -4.20 8.24 5.76
C ASN A 388 -3.56 7.25 6.77
N ARG A 389 -3.81 7.43 8.08
CA ARG A 389 -3.30 6.49 9.11
C ARG A 389 -3.78 5.05 8.86
N ALA A 390 -5.05 4.90 8.51
CA ALA A 390 -5.66 3.63 8.17
C ALA A 390 -5.30 3.15 6.75
N ALA A 391 -4.53 3.90 5.97
CA ALA A 391 -4.23 3.60 4.57
C ALA A 391 -5.51 3.46 3.71
N ARG A 392 -6.45 4.39 3.87
CA ARG A 392 -7.67 4.54 3.08
C ARG A 392 -7.50 5.70 2.11
N PHE A 393 -7.67 5.39 0.83
CA PHE A 393 -7.21 6.24 -0.25
C PHE A 393 -8.27 6.47 -1.30
N PHE A 394 -8.06 7.51 -2.09
CA PHE A 394 -9.01 7.97 -3.07
C PHE A 394 -8.42 8.02 -4.48
N ASP A 395 -9.24 7.60 -5.45
CA ASP A 395 -9.11 7.96 -6.85
C ASP A 395 -9.81 9.30 -7.09
N LEU A 396 -9.11 10.28 -7.64
CA LEU A 396 -9.61 11.63 -7.93
C LEU A 396 -10.28 11.64 -9.31
N VAL A 397 -11.46 11.03 -9.37
CA VAL A 397 -12.17 10.72 -10.63
C VAL A 397 -12.67 11.94 -11.41
N GLY A 398 -12.55 13.15 -10.87
CA GLY A 398 -12.83 14.40 -11.58
C GLY A 398 -11.75 14.76 -12.61
N PHE A 399 -10.57 14.14 -12.55
CA PHE A 399 -9.45 14.35 -13.46
C PHE A 399 -9.02 13.05 -14.14
N VAL A 400 -8.37 13.19 -15.28
CA VAL A 400 -7.69 12.12 -16.02
C VAL A 400 -6.33 12.58 -16.50
N TYR A 401 -5.37 11.67 -16.49
CA TYR A 401 -4.19 11.77 -17.33
C TYR A 401 -4.55 11.24 -18.72
N PRO A 402 -4.46 12.07 -19.78
CA PRO A 402 -4.80 11.65 -21.13
C PRO A 402 -4.03 10.41 -21.58
N ALA A 403 -4.69 9.59 -22.39
CA ALA A 403 -4.07 8.46 -23.07
C ALA A 403 -2.93 8.94 -23.98
N ALA A 404 -1.69 8.74 -23.53
CA ALA A 404 -0.48 9.11 -24.25
C ALA A 404 0.61 8.06 -23.97
N GLU A 405 1.60 8.00 -24.86
CA GLU A 405 2.85 7.30 -24.57
C GLU A 405 3.52 7.95 -23.35
N ILE A 406 3.84 7.14 -22.34
CA ILE A 406 4.52 7.62 -21.15
C ILE A 406 6.00 7.82 -21.49
N GLY A 407 6.55 8.96 -21.09
CA GLY A 407 7.96 9.26 -21.27
C GLY A 407 8.87 8.23 -20.62
N GLY A 408 10.12 8.13 -21.08
CA GLY A 408 11.13 7.28 -20.43
C GLY A 408 11.11 5.79 -20.82
N GLY A 409 10.33 5.39 -21.83
CA GLY A 409 10.37 4.04 -22.40
C GLY A 409 9.76 2.95 -21.52
N VAL A 410 8.89 3.34 -20.59
CA VAL A 410 8.18 2.39 -19.72
C VAL A 410 7.09 1.68 -20.54
N PRO A 411 6.98 0.34 -20.50
CA PRO A 411 6.10 -0.44 -21.39
C PRO A 411 4.65 -0.43 -20.92
N PHE A 412 4.11 0.75 -20.62
CA PHE A 412 2.74 0.94 -20.20
C PHE A 412 1.85 1.30 -21.38
N GLU A 413 0.63 0.75 -21.39
CA GLU A 413 -0.33 0.99 -22.46
C GLU A 413 -0.77 2.46 -22.53
N PRO A 414 -1.05 3.02 -23.72
CA PRO A 414 -1.54 4.39 -23.85
C PRO A 414 -3.04 4.46 -23.49
N ILE A 415 -3.35 4.35 -22.21
CA ILE A 415 -4.70 4.42 -21.64
C ILE A 415 -4.88 5.66 -20.77
N GLU A 416 -6.13 6.10 -20.62
CA GLU A 416 -6.46 7.13 -19.64
C GLU A 416 -6.22 6.60 -18.23
N ARG A 417 -5.66 7.46 -17.36
CA ARG A 417 -5.35 7.10 -15.98
C ARG A 417 -5.95 8.09 -15.02
N THR A 418 -6.22 7.62 -13.82
CA THR A 418 -6.85 8.45 -12.80
C THR A 418 -5.81 8.88 -11.78
N PRO A 419 -5.66 10.17 -11.49
CA PRO A 419 -4.83 10.61 -10.38
C PRO A 419 -5.39 10.08 -9.06
N GLY A 420 -4.51 9.72 -8.14
CA GLY A 420 -4.89 9.19 -6.84
C GLY A 420 -3.85 9.51 -5.78
N ILE A 421 -4.20 9.27 -4.54
CA ILE A 421 -3.26 9.37 -3.41
C ILE A 421 -3.19 8.00 -2.77
N CYS A 422 -1.99 7.47 -2.52
CA CYS A 422 -1.77 6.16 -1.90
C CYS A 422 -0.81 6.26 -0.72
N ARG A 423 -0.58 5.14 0.00
CA ARG A 423 0.52 5.06 0.98
C ARG A 423 1.74 4.51 0.28
N TRP A 424 2.78 5.31 0.19
CA TRP A 424 4.07 4.91 -0.36
C TRP A 424 5.17 5.21 0.66
N ARG A 425 5.97 4.20 1.00
CA ARG A 425 7.06 4.33 2.01
C ARG A 425 6.61 4.96 3.33
N GLY A 426 5.45 4.52 3.83
CA GLY A 426 4.91 4.96 5.12
C GLY A 426 4.19 6.32 5.12
N ARG A 427 4.20 7.08 4.02
CA ARG A 427 3.60 8.42 3.90
C ARG A 427 2.58 8.52 2.76
N PRO A 428 1.67 9.51 2.75
CA PRO A 428 0.78 9.73 1.62
C PRO A 428 1.58 10.23 0.41
N GLU A 429 1.31 9.66 -0.75
CA GLU A 429 1.94 10.00 -2.02
C GLU A 429 0.88 10.12 -3.11
N TYR A 430 0.93 11.23 -3.84
CA TYR A 430 0.17 11.44 -5.05
C TYR A 430 0.86 10.77 -6.23
N ALA A 431 0.10 9.94 -6.94
CA ALA A 431 0.54 9.21 -8.11
C ALA A 431 -0.62 8.97 -9.09
N ALA A 432 -0.33 8.35 -10.22
CA ALA A 432 -1.36 7.87 -11.14
C ALA A 432 -1.75 6.44 -10.76
N ASN A 433 -3.05 6.16 -10.76
CA ASN A 433 -3.54 4.80 -10.84
C ASN A 433 -3.23 4.28 -12.25
N LEU A 434 -2.21 3.42 -12.35
CA LEU A 434 -1.57 3.04 -13.62
C LEU A 434 -2.48 2.25 -14.56
N TYR A 435 -3.52 1.62 -14.01
CA TYR A 435 -4.59 0.96 -14.75
C TYR A 435 -5.93 1.26 -14.07
N PRO A 436 -6.97 1.74 -14.78
CA PRO A 436 -8.26 2.13 -14.22
C PRO A 436 -9.11 0.89 -13.84
N LEU A 437 -8.58 0.03 -12.98
CA LEU A 437 -9.20 -1.21 -12.55
C LEU A 437 -9.89 -1.01 -11.20
N ALA A 438 -10.91 -1.82 -10.96
CA ALA A 438 -11.56 -1.85 -9.65
C ALA A 438 -10.60 -2.43 -8.60
N PHE A 439 -10.20 -1.58 -7.65
CA PHE A 439 -9.37 -1.96 -6.51
C PHE A 439 -10.10 -1.68 -5.21
N SER A 440 -9.94 -2.59 -4.26
CA SER A 440 -10.59 -2.45 -2.97
C SER A 440 -9.85 -1.51 -1.99
N VAL A 441 -8.62 -1.10 -2.31
CA VAL A 441 -7.81 -0.17 -1.51
C VAL A 441 -8.13 1.30 -1.83
N PHE A 442 -8.58 1.57 -3.05
CA PHE A 442 -8.94 2.89 -3.53
C PHE A 442 -10.46 3.03 -3.59
N ARG A 443 -10.96 4.25 -3.37
CA ARG A 443 -12.37 4.59 -3.59
C ARG A 443 -12.49 5.84 -4.42
N PRO A 444 -13.47 5.95 -5.33
CA PRO A 444 -13.71 7.20 -6.03
C PRO A 444 -14.09 8.31 -5.05
N LEU A 445 -13.39 9.44 -5.12
CA LEU A 445 -13.78 10.63 -4.38
C LEU A 445 -14.75 11.46 -5.21
N VAL A 446 -15.90 11.74 -4.61
CA VAL A 446 -17.00 12.47 -5.25
C VAL A 446 -17.44 13.57 -4.30
N ARG A 447 -17.84 14.71 -4.86
CA ARG A 447 -18.47 15.79 -4.13
C ARG A 447 -19.84 16.14 -4.67
N GLY A 448 -20.59 16.86 -3.87
CA GLY A 448 -21.78 17.56 -4.30
C GLY A 448 -21.46 18.65 -5.32
N ARG A 449 -22.37 18.86 -6.27
CA ARG A 449 -22.35 19.97 -7.21
C ARG A 449 -22.60 21.31 -6.50
N THR A 450 -23.40 21.32 -5.44
CA THR A 450 -23.67 22.47 -4.57
C THR A 450 -22.46 22.75 -3.67
N VAL A 451 -21.98 23.99 -3.70
CA VAL A 451 -20.88 24.47 -2.85
C VAL A 451 -21.23 25.82 -2.23
N THR A 452 -20.55 26.20 -1.17
CA THR A 452 -20.61 27.55 -0.58
C THR A 452 -19.27 28.24 -0.79
N ALA A 453 -19.25 29.39 -1.46
CA ALA A 453 -18.05 30.16 -1.78
C ALA A 453 -18.00 31.46 -0.98
#